data_AF-A0A024EMD6-F1
#
_entry.id   AF-A0A024EMD6-F1
#
_cell.length_a   1.000
_cell.length_b   1.000
_cell.length_c   1.000
_cell.angle_alpha   90.00
_cell.angle_beta   90.00
_cell.angle_gamma   90.00
#
_symmetry.space_group_name_H-M   'P 1'
#
loop_
_entity.id
_entity.type
_entity.pdbx_description
1 polymer ?
#
loop_
_entity_poly.entity_id
_entity_poly.type
_entity_poly.pdbx_seq_one_letter_code
_entity_poly.pdbx_strand_id
1 'polypeptide(L)'
;MNLPTCKSVELCTNHLRKSDAELLEHLAARHFQRFHCEGWNGPVVLKTRYGFVIPIGELTVRGIIESGASTEFRDILNWCISPEENVTYLGFDRDGYLDEDVPQFEW
;
A
#
# COMPACT_ATOMS: atom_id res chain seq x y z
N MET A 1 16.67 18.13 17.26
CA MET A 1 16.53 17.53 15.92
C MET A 1 15.36 16.57 16.01
N ASN A 2 14.18 16.97 15.55
CA ASN A 2 13.03 16.05 15.50
C ASN A 2 13.24 15.15 14.29
N LEU A 3 13.37 13.85 14.52
CA LEU A 3 13.31 12.86 13.44
C LEU A 3 11.92 12.95 12.83
N PRO A 4 11.78 12.98 11.49
CA PRO A 4 10.46 12.92 10.87
C PRO A 4 9.79 11.62 11.31
N THR A 5 8.69 11.74 12.04
CA THR A 5 7.87 10.60 12.42
C THR A 5 7.29 10.00 11.16
N CYS A 6 7.68 8.77 10.83
CA CYS A 6 7.04 8.00 9.77
C CYS A 6 5.61 7.69 10.22
N LYS A 7 4.63 8.19 9.48
CA LYS A 7 3.21 7.91 9.74
C LYS A 7 2.78 6.75 8.83
N SER A 8 2.28 5.68 9.42
CA SER A 8 1.57 4.62 8.69
C SER A 8 0.08 4.73 8.95
N VAL A 9 -0.72 4.38 7.94
CA VAL A 9 -2.17 4.28 8.04
C VAL A 9 -2.57 2.90 7.62
N GLU A 10 -3.40 2.25 8.42
CA GLU A 10 -3.92 0.92 8.16
C GLU A 10 -5.44 1.00 8.07
N LEU A 11 -5.98 0.42 6.99
CA LEU A 11 -7.40 0.32 6.71
C LEU A 11 -7.76 -1.14 6.52
N CYS A 12 -9.03 -1.48 6.75
CA CYS A 12 -9.53 -2.79 6.34
C CYS A 12 -9.63 -2.88 4.80
N THR A 13 -9.39 -4.05 4.22
CA THR A 13 -9.69 -4.35 2.79
C THR A 13 -11.14 -4.07 2.40
N ASN A 14 -12.08 -4.02 3.34
CA ASN A 14 -13.47 -3.62 3.10
C ASN A 14 -13.61 -2.16 2.65
N HIS A 15 -12.58 -1.34 2.84
CA HIS A 15 -12.50 0.03 2.30
C HIS A 15 -12.09 0.07 0.82
N LEU A 16 -11.71 -1.07 0.23
CA LEU A 16 -11.42 -1.19 -1.19
C LEU A 16 -12.65 -1.69 -1.95
N ARG A 17 -12.88 -1.15 -3.14
CA ARG A 17 -13.75 -1.82 -4.10
C ARG A 17 -13.07 -3.08 -4.61
N LYS A 18 -13.86 -4.05 -5.07
CA LYS A 18 -13.33 -5.27 -5.70
C LYS A 18 -12.34 -4.96 -6.84
N SER A 19 -12.64 -3.96 -7.66
CA SER A 19 -11.75 -3.52 -8.75
C SER A 19 -10.42 -2.96 -8.26
N ASP A 20 -10.41 -2.27 -7.10
CA ASP A 20 -9.18 -1.73 -6.52
C ASP A 20 -8.32 -2.84 -5.93
N ALA A 21 -8.95 -3.83 -5.28
CA ALA A 21 -8.23 -5.02 -4.80
C ALA A 21 -7.61 -5.82 -5.95
N GLU A 22 -8.34 -6.01 -7.06
CA GLU A 22 -7.83 -6.67 -8.27
C GLU A 22 -6.70 -5.86 -8.94
N LEU A 23 -6.82 -4.53 -8.95
CA LEU A 23 -5.76 -3.63 -9.41
C LEU A 23 -4.49 -3.79 -8.57
N LEU A 24 -4.61 -3.73 -7.23
CA LEU A 24 -3.48 -3.86 -6.32
C LEU A 24 -2.80 -5.22 -6.43
N GLU A 25 -3.57 -6.29 -6.61
CA GLU A 25 -3.05 -7.62 -6.89
C GLU A 25 -2.21 -7.64 -8.18
N HIS A 26 -2.72 -7.05 -9.27
CA HIS A 26 -2.00 -6.94 -10.53
C HIS A 26 -0.72 -6.12 -10.40
N LEU A 27 -0.78 -4.97 -9.72
CA LEU A 27 0.38 -4.10 -9.51
C LEU A 27 1.43 -4.75 -8.62
N ALA A 28 1.03 -5.49 -7.58
CA ALA A 28 1.94 -6.22 -6.71
C ALA A 28 2.66 -7.34 -7.47
N ALA A 29 1.93 -8.12 -8.28
CA ALA A 29 2.53 -9.14 -9.13
C ALA A 29 3.53 -8.53 -10.13
N ARG A 30 3.17 -7.39 -10.74
CA ARG A 30 4.02 -6.67 -11.69
C ARG A 30 5.30 -6.14 -11.04
N HIS A 31 5.19 -5.57 -9.84
CA HIS A 31 6.32 -5.11 -9.05
C HIS A 31 7.24 -6.28 -8.69
N PHE A 32 6.68 -7.39 -8.18
CA PHE A 32 7.46 -8.58 -7.82
C PHE A 32 8.25 -9.14 -9.01
N GLN A 33 7.63 -9.26 -10.19
CA GLN A 33 8.28 -9.74 -11.41
C GLN A 33 9.45 -8.85 -11.87
N ARG A 34 9.40 -7.55 -11.56
CA ARG A 34 10.37 -6.55 -12.02
C ARG A 34 11.27 -6.02 -10.90
N PHE A 35 11.18 -6.61 -9.70
CA PHE A 35 11.96 -6.17 -8.54
C PHE A 35 13.47 -6.28 -8.76
N HIS A 36 13.90 -7.23 -9.59
CA HIS A 36 15.31 -7.42 -9.95
C HIS A 36 15.75 -6.63 -11.19
N CYS A 37 14.87 -5.84 -11.79
CA CYS A 37 15.21 -4.99 -12.93
C CYS A 37 15.75 -3.65 -12.43
N GLU A 38 16.98 -3.30 -12.78
CA GLU A 38 17.50 -1.95 -12.56
C GLU A 38 16.59 -0.91 -13.25
N GLY A 39 16.23 0.16 -12.54
CA GLY A 39 15.47 1.29 -13.10
C GLY A 39 13.94 1.15 -13.09
N TRP A 40 13.36 0.34 -12.22
CA TRP A 40 11.90 0.32 -12.04
C TRP A 40 11.35 1.68 -11.58
N ASN A 41 10.53 2.31 -12.42
CA ASN A 41 9.88 3.60 -12.14
C ASN A 41 8.35 3.48 -12.01
N GLY A 42 7.83 2.27 -11.83
CA GLY A 42 6.40 2.03 -11.69
C GLY A 42 5.93 2.05 -10.23
N PRO A 43 4.61 1.98 -9.99
CA PRO A 43 4.07 1.93 -8.64
C PRO A 43 4.57 0.72 -7.86
N VAL A 44 4.88 0.96 -6.60
CA VAL A 44 5.29 -0.08 -5.64
C VAL A 44 4.07 -0.50 -4.83
N VAL A 45 3.69 -1.76 -4.95
CA VAL A 45 2.67 -2.39 -4.12
C VAL A 45 3.25 -3.70 -3.62
N LEU A 46 3.24 -3.90 -2.31
CA LEU A 46 3.69 -5.13 -1.67
C LEU A 46 2.46 -5.93 -1.28
N LYS A 47 2.34 -7.14 -1.81
CA LYS A 47 1.32 -8.08 -1.37
C LYS A 47 1.76 -8.72 -0.05
N THR A 48 0.88 -8.70 0.93
CA THR A 48 1.06 -9.46 2.18
C THR A 48 0.20 -10.72 2.14
N ARG A 49 0.25 -11.52 3.21
CA ARG A 49 -0.61 -12.70 3.33
C ARG A 49 -2.10 -12.33 3.32
N TYR A 50 -2.45 -11.17 3.86
CA TYR A 50 -3.83 -10.78 4.15
C TYR A 50 -4.28 -9.49 3.46
N GLY A 51 -3.40 -8.82 2.73
CA GLY A 51 -3.76 -7.64 1.94
C GLY A 51 -2.55 -7.01 1.26
N PHE A 52 -2.40 -5.70 1.42
CA PHE A 52 -1.45 -4.89 0.64
C PHE A 52 -0.78 -3.82 1.49
N VAL A 53 0.50 -3.55 1.22
CA VAL A 53 1.23 -2.40 1.75
C VAL A 53 1.72 -1.55 0.58
N ILE A 54 1.41 -0.26 0.64
CA ILE A 54 1.72 0.72 -0.40
C ILE A 54 2.65 1.78 0.20
N PRO A 55 3.92 1.85 -0.24
CA PRO A 55 4.77 3.00 0.05
C PRO A 55 4.19 4.25 -0.61
N ILE A 56 3.92 5.27 0.19
CA ILE A 56 3.34 6.51 -0.27
C ILE A 56 4.46 7.42 -0.77
N GLY A 57 4.52 7.53 -2.09
CA GLY A 57 5.39 8.46 -2.81
C GLY A 57 4.76 8.82 -4.14
N GLU A 58 5.18 9.94 -4.73
CA GLU A 58 4.54 10.54 -5.91
C GLU A 58 4.40 9.56 -7.08
N LEU A 59 5.47 8.84 -7.41
CA LEU A 59 5.45 7.87 -8.51
C LEU A 59 4.48 6.71 -8.25
N THR A 60 4.40 6.24 -7.00
CA THR A 60 3.49 5.16 -6.62
C THR A 60 2.05 5.61 -6.68
N VAL A 61 1.72 6.73 -6.04
CA VAL A 61 0.35 7.25 -5.99
C VAL A 61 -0.15 7.58 -7.39
N ARG A 62 0.64 8.33 -8.17
CA ARG A 62 0.28 8.67 -9.56
C ARG A 62 0.11 7.41 -10.40
N GLY A 63 1.04 6.46 -10.30
CA GLY A 63 0.99 5.20 -11.05
C GLY A 63 -0.24 4.35 -10.72
N ILE A 64 -0.68 4.30 -9.46
CA ILE A 64 -1.90 3.60 -9.06
C ILE A 64 -3.14 4.31 -9.63
N ILE A 65 -3.21 5.64 -9.53
CA ILE A 65 -4.32 6.44 -10.06
C ILE A 65 -4.43 6.29 -11.58
N GLU A 66 -3.32 6.42 -12.31
CA GLU A 66 -3.26 6.26 -13.77
C GLU A 66 -3.61 4.85 -14.23
N SER A 67 -3.43 3.84 -13.37
CA SER A 67 -3.81 2.45 -13.64
C SER A 67 -5.30 2.16 -13.41
N GLY A 68 -6.09 3.18 -13.05
CA GLY A 68 -7.55 3.08 -12.97
C GLY A 68 -8.10 2.83 -11.58
N ALA A 69 -7.45 3.35 -10.53
CA ALA A 69 -8.02 3.35 -9.18
C ALA A 69 -9.41 4.01 -9.15
N SER A 70 -10.32 3.48 -8.34
CA SER A 70 -11.62 4.08 -8.10
C SER A 70 -11.51 5.48 -7.51
N THR A 71 -12.59 6.27 -7.59
CA THR A 71 -12.63 7.62 -7.03
C THR A 71 -12.33 7.62 -5.53
N GLU A 72 -12.96 6.72 -4.77
CA GLU A 72 -12.75 6.64 -3.31
C GLU A 72 -11.32 6.25 -2.97
N PHE A 73 -10.74 5.29 -3.71
CA PHE A 73 -9.36 4.89 -3.45
C PHE A 73 -8.38 5.99 -3.84
N ARG A 74 -8.63 6.70 -4.94
CA ARG A 74 -7.90 7.90 -5.33
C ARG A 74 -7.93 8.98 -4.23
N ASP A 75 -9.09 9.20 -3.60
CA ASP A 75 -9.22 10.21 -2.55
C ASP A 75 -8.38 9.84 -1.31
N ILE A 76 -8.36 8.56 -0.92
CA ILE A 76 -7.48 8.04 0.14
C ILE A 76 -6.01 8.29 -0.21
N LEU A 77 -5.59 7.94 -1.44
CA LEU A 77 -4.21 8.11 -1.89
C LEU A 77 -3.78 9.59 -1.91
N ASN A 78 -4.67 10.49 -2.36
CA ASN A 78 -4.41 11.93 -2.38
C ASN A 78 -4.31 12.52 -0.97
N TRP A 79 -5.11 12.02 -0.03
CA TRP A 79 -4.99 12.40 1.37
C TRP A 79 -3.66 11.90 1.97
N CYS A 80 -3.28 10.64 1.72
CA CYS A 80 -2.03 10.09 2.24
C CYS A 80 -0.79 10.85 1.76
N ILE A 81 -0.75 11.27 0.48
CA ILE A 81 0.39 11.99 -0.08
C ILE A 81 0.38 13.49 0.23
N SER A 82 -0.66 14.01 0.89
CA SER A 82 -0.70 15.44 1.18
C SER A 82 0.43 15.82 2.16
N PRO A 83 1.10 16.97 1.96
CA PRO A 83 2.24 17.37 2.80
C PRO A 83 1.90 17.48 4.29
N GLU A 84 0.65 17.77 4.61
CA GLU A 84 0.15 17.91 5.98
C GLU A 84 0.05 16.56 6.70
N GLU A 85 -0.25 15.50 5.96
CA GLU A 85 -0.49 14.17 6.53
C GLU A 85 0.80 13.37 6.67
N ASN A 86 1.74 13.53 5.72
CA ASN A 86 3.07 12.90 5.75
C ASN A 86 3.01 11.38 5.97
N VAL A 87 2.03 10.71 5.36
CA VAL A 87 1.91 9.25 5.41
C VAL A 87 3.01 8.63 4.55
N THR A 88 3.76 7.70 5.14
CA THR A 88 4.83 6.95 4.46
C THR A 88 4.33 5.60 3.94
N TYR A 89 3.37 4.97 4.65
CA TYR A 89 2.82 3.67 4.28
C TYR A 89 1.30 3.65 4.44
N LEU A 90 0.60 3.13 3.43
CA LEU A 90 -0.82 2.78 3.49
C LEU A 90 -0.96 1.26 3.43
N GLY A 91 -1.46 0.66 4.49
CA GLY A 91 -1.79 -0.75 4.59
C GLY A 91 -3.28 -0.98 4.38
N PHE A 92 -3.63 -2.01 3.61
CA PHE A 92 -4.93 -2.64 3.65
C PHE A 92 -4.77 -4.04 4.21
N ASP A 93 -5.38 -4.32 5.36
CA ASP A 93 -5.40 -5.66 5.95
C ASP A 93 -6.82 -6.21 5.96
N ARG A 94 -6.99 -7.52 5.83
CA ARG A 94 -8.31 -8.13 5.89
C ARG A 94 -8.77 -8.10 7.34
N ASP A 95 -9.97 -7.59 7.61
CA ASP A 95 -10.62 -7.76 8.91
C ASP A 95 -10.79 -9.27 9.16
N GLY A 96 -9.86 -9.81 9.91
CA GLY A 96 -9.82 -11.20 10.28
C GLY A 96 -8.94 -11.29 11.50
N TYR A 97 -9.57 -11.55 12.65
CA TYR A 97 -8.87 -12.21 13.74
C TYR A 97 -8.30 -13.51 13.17
N LEU A 98 -7.04 -13.47 12.77
CA LEU A 98 -6.24 -14.64 12.44
C LEU A 98 -5.24 -14.76 13.57
N ASP A 99 -5.71 -15.42 14.62
CA ASP A 99 -4.87 -16.03 15.63
C ASP A 99 -4.09 -17.16 14.94
N GLU A 100 -3.09 -16.76 14.17
CA GLU A 100 -2.08 -17.68 13.66
C GLU A 100 -0.77 -17.25 14.30
N ASP A 101 -0.55 -17.78 15.51
CA ASP A 101 0.74 -17.93 16.19
C ASP A 101 1.75 -16.86 15.76
N VAL A 102 1.59 -15.65 16.31
CA VAL A 102 2.65 -14.64 16.24
C VAL A 102 3.93 -15.33 16.72
N PRO A 103 4.99 -15.45 15.90
CA PRO A 103 6.25 -15.94 16.41
C PRO A 103 6.66 -15.01 17.53
N GLN A 104 6.63 -15.51 18.77
CA GLN A 104 7.29 -14.83 19.86
C GLN A 104 8.76 -14.82 19.50
N PHE A 105 9.26 -13.67 19.08
CA PHE A 105 10.69 -13.47 18.95
C PHE A 105 11.23 -13.48 20.39
N GLU A 106 11.87 -14.59 20.77
CA GLU A 106 12.71 -14.61 21.97
C GLU A 106 13.99 -13.84 21.66
N TRP A 107 13.98 -12.55 21.99
CA TRP A 107 15.17 -11.81 22.36
C TRP A 107 14.88 -10.97 23.59
#